data_AF-A0A3R8ZTE0-F1
#
_entry.id   AF-A0A3R8ZTE0-F1
#
_cell.length_a   1.000
_cell.length_b   1.000
_cell.length_c   1.000
_cell.angle_alpha   90.00
_cell.angle_beta   90.00
_cell.angle_gamma   90.00
#
_symmetry.space_group_name_H-M   'P 1'
#
loop_
_entity.id
_entity.type
_entity.pdbx_description
1 polymer ?
#
loop_
_entity_poly.entity_id
_entity_poly.type
_entity_poly.pdbx_seq_one_letter_code
_entity_poly.pdbx_strand_id
1 'polypeptide(L)'
;MSDRLLPSGSSALEVAAAEACATIEAIPAPLRQLWNPQTCPVELLPYLAWAWSVDRWDAGWSESTKRAVVSASQYVHKHKGTLGSIRRVVEPLGYLIRIVEWWKTGGEPGTFRLDVGVLDTGITEEMYNELERLIADAKPCSRHLIGLSINLDASGALPVGAACYSGDELTVYPYTPELISVGGPVYSGAAVHLIDLTEVST
;
A
#
# COMPACT_ATOMS: atom_id res chain seq x y z
N MET A 1 46.28 35.39 -25.40
CA MET A 1 47.33 34.40 -25.09
C MET A 1 47.04 33.16 -25.89
N SER A 2 48.02 32.58 -26.58
CA SER A 2 47.78 31.39 -27.42
C SER A 2 47.59 30.16 -26.53
N ASP A 3 46.46 29.46 -26.67
CA ASP A 3 46.09 28.22 -25.95
C ASP A 3 46.91 26.97 -26.37
N ARG A 4 48.05 27.18 -27.03
CA ARG A 4 48.89 26.09 -27.55
C ARG A 4 50.13 25.91 -26.69
N LEU A 5 50.43 24.66 -26.35
CA LEU A 5 51.62 24.27 -25.59
C LEU A 5 52.93 24.43 -26.40
N LEU A 6 52.83 24.54 -27.73
CA LEU A 6 53.98 24.67 -28.61
C LEU A 6 54.55 26.11 -28.65
N PRO A 7 55.88 26.26 -28.78
CA PRO A 7 56.54 27.55 -28.94
C PRO A 7 56.02 28.35 -30.16
N SER A 8 56.22 29.67 -30.13
CA SER A 8 55.78 30.57 -31.21
C SER A 8 56.44 30.31 -32.57
N GLY A 9 57.61 29.64 -32.59
CA GLY A 9 58.38 29.30 -33.80
C GLY A 9 58.06 27.94 -34.43
N SER A 10 57.06 27.20 -33.93
CA SER A 10 56.72 25.88 -34.47
C SER A 10 56.10 25.94 -35.86
N SER A 11 56.45 24.95 -36.69
CA SER A 11 55.95 24.82 -38.07
C SER A 11 54.47 24.42 -38.13
N ALA A 12 53.82 24.64 -39.27
CA ALA A 12 52.41 24.28 -39.46
C ALA A 12 52.16 22.77 -39.26
N LEU A 13 53.10 21.91 -39.66
CA LEU A 13 53.01 20.46 -39.47
C LEU A 13 53.08 20.08 -37.99
N GLU A 14 53.98 20.71 -37.22
CA GLU A 14 54.12 20.46 -35.78
C GLU A 14 52.85 20.87 -35.03
N VAL A 15 52.25 22.00 -35.41
CA VAL A 15 50.98 22.46 -34.81
C VAL A 15 49.85 21.47 -35.14
N ALA A 16 49.71 21.06 -36.40
CA ALA A 16 48.67 20.10 -36.80
C ALA A 16 48.87 18.71 -36.15
N ALA A 17 50.11 18.24 -36.03
CA ALA A 17 50.42 16.99 -35.36
C ALA A 17 50.12 17.04 -33.86
N ALA A 18 50.44 18.17 -33.19
CA ALA A 18 50.12 18.34 -31.78
C ALA A 18 48.61 18.39 -31.53
N GLU A 19 47.83 19.06 -32.39
CA GLU A 19 46.37 19.10 -32.29
C GLU A 19 45.74 17.70 -32.49
N ALA A 20 46.22 16.95 -33.50
CA ALA A 20 45.78 15.58 -33.72
C ALA A 20 46.09 14.67 -32.52
N CYS A 21 47.28 14.78 -31.93
CA CYS A 21 47.69 13.99 -30.77
C CYS A 21 46.97 14.41 -29.47
N ALA A 22 46.64 15.69 -29.31
CA ALA A 22 45.91 16.20 -28.14
C ALA A 22 44.48 15.64 -28.05
N THR A 23 43.90 15.18 -29.17
CA THR A 23 42.56 14.57 -29.18
C THR A 23 42.47 13.33 -28.29
N ILE A 24 43.59 12.62 -28.07
CA ILE A 24 43.64 11.47 -27.15
C ILE A 24 43.40 11.88 -25.69
N GLU A 25 43.79 13.09 -25.30
CA GLU A 25 43.57 13.61 -23.94
C GLU A 25 42.10 13.97 -23.69
N ALA A 26 41.32 14.16 -24.76
CA ALA A 26 39.89 14.43 -24.68
C ALA A 26 39.03 13.17 -24.45
N ILE A 27 39.62 11.98 -24.38
CA ILE A 27 38.89 10.74 -24.10
C ILE A 27 38.23 10.86 -22.72
N PRO A 28 36.89 10.77 -22.61
CA PRO A 28 36.21 10.86 -21.33
C PRO A 28 36.65 9.73 -20.40
N ALA A 29 37.19 10.07 -19.24
CA ALA A 29 37.55 9.13 -18.19
C ALA A 29 36.62 9.28 -16.97
N PRO A 30 35.38 8.74 -17.00
CA PRO A 30 34.38 8.93 -15.95
C PRO A 30 34.64 8.11 -14.68
N LEU A 31 35.91 7.96 -14.27
CA LEU A 31 36.32 7.10 -13.14
C LEU A 31 35.64 7.50 -11.82
N ARG A 32 35.40 8.79 -11.59
CA ARG A 32 34.68 9.26 -10.38
C ARG A 32 33.21 8.83 -10.36
N GLN A 33 32.59 8.69 -11.53
CA GLN A 33 31.19 8.28 -11.62
C GLN A 33 31.04 6.81 -11.24
N LEU A 34 32.03 5.97 -11.55
CA LEU A 34 32.02 4.54 -11.23
C LEU A 34 32.02 4.25 -9.71
N TRP A 35 32.57 5.16 -8.90
CA TRP A 35 32.64 5.03 -7.45
C TRP A 35 31.52 5.74 -6.69
N ASN A 36 30.53 6.30 -7.40
CA ASN A 36 29.38 6.96 -6.79
C ASN A 36 28.10 6.19 -7.11
N PRO A 37 27.39 5.63 -6.11
CA PRO A 37 26.17 4.84 -6.32
C PRO A 37 25.04 5.60 -7.04
N GLN A 38 25.05 6.94 -7.01
CA GLN A 38 24.01 7.77 -7.64
C GLN A 38 24.32 8.11 -9.10
N THR A 39 25.60 8.16 -9.49
CA THR A 39 26.00 8.54 -10.86
C THR A 39 26.63 7.40 -11.65
N CYS A 40 26.94 6.27 -11.01
CA CYS A 40 27.43 5.08 -11.68
C CYS A 40 26.40 4.53 -12.68
N PRO A 41 26.80 4.17 -13.91
CA PRO A 41 25.93 3.49 -14.87
C PRO A 41 25.31 2.22 -14.26
N VAL A 42 24.02 1.99 -14.52
CA VAL A 42 23.26 0.89 -13.89
C VAL A 42 23.85 -0.48 -14.19
N GLU A 43 24.38 -0.66 -15.40
CA GLU A 43 25.04 -1.89 -15.84
C GLU A 43 26.31 -2.21 -15.04
N LEU A 44 26.96 -1.17 -14.52
CA LEU A 44 28.19 -1.29 -13.73
C LEU A 44 27.95 -1.30 -12.22
N LEU A 45 26.72 -1.01 -11.78
CA LEU A 45 26.34 -1.02 -10.36
C LEU A 45 26.61 -2.36 -9.66
N PRO A 46 26.41 -3.54 -10.27
CA PRO A 46 26.73 -4.82 -9.63
C PRO A 46 28.20 -4.96 -9.23
N TYR A 47 29.12 -4.39 -10.02
CA TYR A 47 30.55 -4.41 -9.71
C TYR A 47 30.89 -3.48 -8.55
N LEU A 48 30.25 -2.31 -8.50
CA LEU A 48 30.36 -1.42 -7.35
C LEU A 48 29.78 -2.07 -6.08
N ALA A 49 28.63 -2.73 -6.20
CA ALA A 49 28.01 -3.47 -5.11
C ALA A 49 28.94 -4.57 -4.57
N TRP A 50 29.57 -5.33 -5.48
CA TRP A 50 30.57 -6.33 -5.14
C TRP A 50 31.80 -5.71 -4.45
N ALA A 51 32.33 -4.60 -4.97
CA ALA A 51 33.47 -3.90 -4.38
C ALA A 51 33.17 -3.36 -2.96
N TRP A 52 31.90 -3.08 -2.65
CA TRP A 52 31.44 -2.64 -1.33
C TRP A 52 30.87 -3.78 -0.47
N SER A 53 31.09 -5.03 -0.87
CA SER A 53 30.65 -6.23 -0.16
C SER A 53 29.15 -6.19 0.18
N VAL A 54 28.30 -5.81 -0.77
CA VAL A 54 26.85 -5.85 -0.58
C VAL A 54 26.39 -7.31 -0.40
N ASP A 55 25.72 -7.62 0.71
CA ASP A 55 25.42 -9.00 1.13
C ASP A 55 24.30 -9.68 0.29
N ARG A 56 23.33 -8.90 -0.22
CA ARG A 56 22.29 -9.36 -1.15
C ARG A 56 22.20 -8.47 -2.37
N TRP A 57 22.16 -9.12 -3.53
CA TRP A 57 21.97 -8.46 -4.81
C TRP A 57 20.96 -9.23 -5.65
N ASP A 58 19.99 -8.52 -6.22
CA ASP A 58 19.02 -9.08 -7.16
C ASP A 58 19.03 -8.27 -8.46
N ALA A 59 19.19 -8.98 -9.58
CA ALA A 59 19.19 -8.38 -10.90
C ALA A 59 17.81 -7.83 -11.30
N GLY A 60 16.72 -8.38 -10.74
CA GLY A 60 15.34 -7.96 -10.98
C GLY A 60 14.91 -6.71 -10.22
N TRP A 61 15.72 -6.22 -9.26
CA TRP A 61 15.38 -5.00 -8.52
C TRP A 61 15.30 -3.76 -9.41
N SER A 62 14.42 -2.84 -9.02
CA SER A 62 14.38 -1.49 -9.59
C SER A 62 15.72 -0.78 -9.40
N GLU A 63 16.03 0.14 -10.32
CA GLU A 63 17.26 0.92 -10.24
C GLU A 63 17.40 1.66 -8.90
N SER A 64 16.30 2.24 -8.39
CA SER A 64 16.28 2.94 -7.12
C SER A 64 16.69 2.03 -5.95
N THR A 65 16.18 0.79 -5.91
CA THR A 65 16.52 -0.17 -4.85
C THR A 65 17.98 -0.60 -4.96
N LYS A 66 18.47 -0.88 -6.18
CA LYS A 66 19.89 -1.20 -6.42
C LYS A 66 20.81 -0.09 -5.90
N ARG A 67 20.52 1.18 -6.23
CA ARG A 67 21.31 2.33 -5.76
C ARG A 67 21.20 2.52 -4.24
N ALA A 68 20.01 2.36 -3.67
CA ALA A 68 19.79 2.48 -2.23
C ALA A 68 20.61 1.46 -1.44
N VAL A 69 20.58 0.18 -1.84
CA VAL A 69 21.33 -0.91 -1.18
C VAL A 69 22.84 -0.64 -1.23
N VAL A 70 23.37 -0.24 -2.39
CA VAL A 70 24.80 0.12 -2.50
C VAL A 70 25.12 1.32 -1.61
N SER A 71 24.31 2.38 -1.63
CA SER A 71 24.56 3.57 -0.80
C SER A 71 24.50 3.29 0.71
N ALA A 72 23.69 2.33 1.14
CA ALA A 72 23.52 1.97 2.54
C ALA A 72 24.60 1.00 3.04
N SER A 73 25.31 0.30 2.16
CA SER A 73 26.21 -0.80 2.52
C SER A 73 27.29 -0.39 3.52
N GLN A 74 27.94 0.77 3.31
CA GLN A 74 28.98 1.27 4.20
C GLN A 74 28.45 1.49 5.62
N TYR A 75 27.24 2.04 5.75
CA TYR A 75 26.63 2.26 7.06
C TYR A 75 26.28 0.93 7.72
N VAL A 76 25.69 -0.01 6.98
CA VAL A 76 25.36 -1.35 7.49
C VAL A 76 26.61 -2.06 7.99
N HIS A 77 27.68 -2.08 7.20
CA HIS A 77 28.96 -2.70 7.56
C HIS A 77 29.58 -2.08 8.81
N LYS A 78 29.55 -0.74 8.93
CA LYS A 78 30.07 -0.03 10.10
C LYS A 78 29.28 -0.30 11.39
N HIS A 79 28.00 -0.66 11.27
CA HIS A 79 27.09 -0.82 12.42
C HIS A 79 26.52 -2.24 12.52
N LYS A 80 27.18 -3.25 11.93
CA LYS A 80 26.75 -4.64 12.07
C LYS A 80 26.61 -5.00 13.55
N GLY A 81 25.59 -5.78 13.85
CA GLY A 81 25.22 -6.13 15.21
C GLY A 81 24.32 -5.13 15.94
N THR A 82 23.97 -4.00 15.34
CA THR A 82 23.04 -3.05 15.95
C THR A 82 21.61 -3.27 15.46
N LEU A 83 20.62 -2.81 16.24
CA LEU A 83 19.24 -2.78 15.76
C LEU A 83 19.11 -1.93 14.48
N GLY A 84 19.97 -0.92 14.32
CA GLY A 84 20.00 -0.04 13.16
C GLY A 84 20.51 -0.72 11.87
N SER A 85 21.40 -1.70 11.97
CA SER A 85 21.83 -2.50 10.80
C SER A 85 20.73 -3.47 10.38
N ILE A 86 20.10 -4.17 11.34
CA ILE A 86 18.99 -5.10 11.05
C ILE A 86 17.84 -4.37 10.33
N ARG A 87 17.48 -3.15 10.78
CA ARG A 87 16.47 -2.32 10.09
C ARG A 87 16.82 -2.04 8.63
N ARG A 88 18.05 -1.57 8.39
CA ARG A 88 18.48 -1.13 7.05
C ARG A 88 18.76 -2.26 6.07
N VAL A 89 18.99 -3.47 6.55
CA VAL A 89 19.13 -4.66 5.68
C VAL A 89 17.77 -5.11 5.15
N VAL A 90 16.70 -4.92 5.94
CA VAL A 90 15.36 -5.41 5.61
C VAL A 90 14.47 -4.34 4.93
N GLU A 91 14.64 -3.07 5.30
CA GLU A 91 13.85 -1.93 4.77
C GLU A 91 13.88 -1.77 3.23
N PRO A 92 15.00 -1.99 2.50
CA PRO A 92 15.03 -1.87 1.03
C PRO A 92 14.11 -2.85 0.30
N LEU A 93 13.65 -3.90 0.97
CA LEU A 93 12.72 -4.90 0.44
C LEU A 93 11.26 -4.46 0.59
N GLY A 94 11.00 -3.26 1.14
CA GLY A 94 9.64 -2.74 1.37
C GLY A 94 8.97 -3.31 2.62
N TYR A 95 9.74 -3.94 3.51
CA TYR A 95 9.22 -4.52 4.75
C TYR A 95 9.39 -3.58 5.94
N LEU A 96 8.36 -3.52 6.78
CA LEU A 96 8.43 -2.82 8.06
C LEU A 96 8.86 -3.80 9.13
N ILE A 97 9.86 -3.45 9.95
CA ILE A 97 10.31 -4.34 11.02
C ILE A 97 10.07 -3.77 12.41
N ARG A 98 9.66 -4.64 13.32
CA ARG A 98 9.58 -4.38 14.75
C ARG A 98 10.44 -5.41 15.48
N ILE A 99 11.35 -4.92 16.31
CA ILE A 99 12.25 -5.77 17.10
C ILE A 99 11.78 -5.73 18.56
N VAL A 100 11.57 -6.92 19.13
CA VAL A 100 11.17 -7.12 20.53
C VAL A 100 12.29 -7.84 21.27
N GLU A 101 12.91 -7.15 22.21
CA GLU A 101 14.05 -7.67 22.98
C GLU A 101 13.58 -8.41 24.24
N TRP A 102 14.35 -9.40 24.68
CA TRP A 102 13.97 -10.32 25.76
C TRP A 102 13.47 -9.64 27.03
N TRP A 103 14.05 -8.51 27.44
CA TRP A 103 13.67 -7.81 28.67
C TRP A 103 12.28 -7.16 28.59
N LYS A 104 11.74 -6.93 27.39
CA LYS A 104 10.38 -6.42 27.22
C LYS A 104 9.32 -7.50 27.46
N THR A 105 9.68 -8.77 27.30
CA THR A 105 8.76 -9.92 27.42
C THR A 105 9.14 -10.86 28.57
N GLY A 106 10.17 -10.53 29.36
CA GLY A 106 10.71 -11.43 30.39
C GLY A 106 11.32 -12.73 29.84
N GLY A 107 11.83 -12.71 28.61
CA GLY A 107 12.43 -13.88 27.94
C GLY A 107 13.87 -14.16 28.40
N GLU A 108 14.49 -15.19 27.80
CA GLU A 108 15.87 -15.57 28.09
C GLU A 108 16.88 -14.46 27.71
N PRO A 109 17.84 -14.12 28.59
CA PRO A 109 18.84 -13.09 28.30
C PRO A 109 19.61 -13.33 26.99
N GLY A 110 19.74 -12.28 26.18
CA GLY A 110 20.44 -12.35 24.90
C GLY A 110 19.58 -12.83 23.72
N THR A 111 18.27 -13.01 23.93
CA THR A 111 17.35 -13.38 22.85
C THR A 111 16.53 -12.18 22.34
N PHE A 112 16.01 -12.29 21.12
CA PHE A 112 15.09 -11.31 20.58
C PHE A 112 14.12 -11.96 19.59
N ARG A 113 13.00 -11.28 19.34
CA ARG A 113 11.99 -11.61 18.34
C ARG A 113 11.89 -10.50 17.31
N LEU A 114 11.59 -10.88 16.08
CA LEU A 114 11.37 -9.98 14.95
C LEU A 114 9.95 -10.15 14.44
N ASP A 115 9.23 -9.04 14.32
CA ASP A 115 7.97 -8.99 13.59
C ASP A 115 8.19 -8.20 12.30
N VAL A 116 7.87 -8.81 11.17
CA VAL A 116 8.06 -8.26 9.83
C VAL A 116 6.71 -8.08 9.17
N GLY A 117 6.36 -6.83 8.91
CA GLY A 117 5.17 -6.42 8.17
C GLY A 117 5.46 -6.39 6.68
N VAL A 118 4.62 -7.08 5.91
CA VAL A 118 4.64 -7.12 4.45
C VAL A 118 3.38 -6.44 3.93
N LEU A 119 3.51 -5.60 2.90
CA LEU A 119 2.41 -4.76 2.41
C LEU A 119 1.51 -5.50 1.42
N ASP A 120 2.02 -5.89 0.25
CA ASP A 120 1.13 -6.34 -0.84
C ASP A 120 1.38 -7.77 -1.34
N THR A 121 2.60 -8.27 -1.20
CA THR A 121 3.00 -9.60 -1.68
C THR A 121 3.20 -10.53 -0.50
N GLY A 122 2.56 -11.70 -0.50
CA GLY A 122 2.93 -12.76 0.45
C GLY A 122 4.44 -13.08 0.38
N ILE A 123 4.96 -13.73 1.42
CA ILE A 123 6.35 -14.21 1.44
C ILE A 123 6.41 -15.61 0.83
N THR A 124 7.25 -15.77 -0.20
CA THR A 124 7.63 -17.09 -0.70
C THR A 124 8.67 -17.73 0.22
N GLU A 125 8.83 -19.05 0.14
CA GLU A 125 9.81 -19.77 0.95
C GLU A 125 11.25 -19.30 0.66
N GLU A 126 11.56 -18.98 -0.60
CA GLU A 126 12.87 -18.45 -0.99
C GLU A 126 13.13 -17.09 -0.33
N MET A 127 12.12 -16.21 -0.28
CA MET A 127 12.24 -14.90 0.35
C MET A 127 12.36 -15.02 1.87
N TYR A 128 11.66 -15.98 2.48
CA TYR A 128 11.79 -16.29 3.90
C TYR A 128 13.22 -16.68 4.25
N ASN A 129 13.79 -17.65 3.52
CA ASN A 129 15.15 -18.12 3.73
C ASN A 129 16.18 -17.00 3.52
N GLU A 130 15.97 -16.15 2.52
CA GLU A 130 16.85 -15.01 2.26
C GLU A 130 16.76 -13.94 3.35
N LEU A 131 15.56 -13.70 3.90
CA LEU A 131 15.38 -12.80 5.03
C LEU A 131 16.11 -13.33 6.28
N GLU A 132 15.99 -14.63 6.57
CA GLU A 132 16.69 -15.27 7.67
C GLU A 132 18.22 -15.15 7.49
N ARG A 133 18.73 -15.43 6.29
CA ARG A 133 20.15 -15.27 5.94
C ARG A 133 20.65 -13.85 6.18
N LEU A 134 19.89 -12.86 5.72
CA LEU A 134 20.20 -11.44 5.89
C LEU A 134 20.21 -11.01 7.36
N ILE A 135 19.23 -11.45 8.13
CA ILE A 135 19.18 -11.17 9.58
C ILE A 135 20.36 -11.84 10.29
N ALA A 136 20.70 -13.07 9.90
CA ALA A 136 21.81 -13.81 10.50
C ALA A 136 23.16 -13.11 10.27
N ASP A 137 23.39 -12.53 9.09
CA ASP A 137 24.59 -11.77 8.78
C ASP A 137 24.64 -10.40 9.50
N ALA A 138 23.48 -9.76 9.69
CA ALA A 138 23.41 -8.45 10.33
C ALA A 138 23.41 -8.48 11.86
N LYS A 139 22.94 -9.57 12.49
CA LYS A 139 22.79 -9.67 13.95
C LYS A 139 24.13 -10.00 14.65
N PRO A 140 24.31 -9.61 15.92
CA PRO A 140 25.45 -10.08 16.70
C PRO A 140 25.42 -11.60 16.87
N CYS A 141 26.57 -12.26 16.83
CA CYS A 141 26.68 -13.70 17.11
C CYS A 141 26.20 -14.05 18.53
N SER A 142 26.36 -13.15 19.50
CA SER A 142 25.92 -13.31 20.89
C SER A 142 24.43 -13.04 21.13
N ARG A 143 23.66 -12.78 20.06
CA ARG A 143 22.21 -12.55 20.13
C ARG A 143 21.47 -13.56 19.28
N HIS A 144 20.50 -14.23 19.87
CA HIS A 144 19.77 -15.32 19.23
C HIS A 144 18.34 -14.89 18.87
N LEU A 145 17.98 -15.09 17.60
CA LEU A 145 16.62 -14.90 17.12
C LEU A 145 15.82 -16.14 17.54
N ILE A 146 14.80 -15.95 18.38
CA ILE A 146 13.95 -17.05 18.88
C ILE A 146 12.57 -17.10 18.23
N GLY A 147 12.25 -16.12 17.36
CA GLY A 147 10.99 -16.08 16.66
C GLY A 147 10.97 -14.98 15.60
N LEU A 148 10.46 -15.33 14.43
CA LEU A 148 10.21 -14.45 13.30
C LEU A 148 8.71 -14.52 12.96
N SER A 149 7.98 -13.44 13.26
CA SER A 149 6.57 -13.31 12.91
C SER A 149 6.46 -12.52 11.61
N ILE A 150 5.70 -13.03 10.63
CA ILE A 150 5.44 -12.33 9.37
C ILE A 150 3.96 -11.97 9.32
N ASN A 151 3.67 -10.67 9.20
CA ASN A 151 2.31 -10.15 9.15
C ASN A 151 2.08 -9.52 7.77
N LEU A 152 1.09 -10.00 7.03
CA LEU A 152 0.61 -9.36 5.82
C LEU A 152 -0.61 -8.50 6.17
N ASP A 153 -0.56 -7.21 5.86
CA ASP A 153 -1.72 -6.32 6.05
C ASP A 153 -2.43 -6.12 4.71
N ALA A 154 -3.62 -6.69 4.57
CA ALA A 154 -4.42 -6.59 3.36
C ALA A 154 -5.55 -5.57 3.56
N SER A 155 -5.51 -4.48 2.78
CA SER A 155 -6.58 -3.48 2.76
C SER A 155 -7.51 -3.69 1.57
N GLY A 156 -8.82 -3.55 1.78
CA GLY A 156 -9.82 -3.72 0.74
C GLY A 156 -11.17 -3.14 1.12
N ALA A 157 -11.97 -2.74 0.12
CA ALA A 157 -13.33 -2.29 0.33
C ALA A 157 -14.24 -3.51 0.56
N LEU A 158 -14.95 -3.54 1.70
CA LEU A 158 -15.99 -4.52 2.00
C LEU A 158 -17.36 -3.85 1.79
N PRO A 159 -17.97 -3.95 0.59
CA PRO A 159 -19.30 -3.41 0.38
C PRO A 159 -20.32 -4.19 1.22
N VAL A 160 -20.96 -3.50 2.16
CA VAL A 160 -22.04 -4.05 2.98
C VAL A 160 -23.37 -3.57 2.40
N GLY A 161 -24.18 -4.52 1.94
CA GLY A 161 -25.56 -4.27 1.50
C GLY A 161 -26.54 -4.72 2.57
N ALA A 162 -27.51 -3.86 2.90
CA ALA A 162 -28.66 -4.23 3.73
C ALA A 162 -29.93 -4.16 2.87
N ALA A 163 -30.75 -5.21 2.94
CA ALA A 163 -32.07 -5.23 2.34
C ALA A 163 -33.11 -5.42 3.45
N CYS A 164 -34.18 -4.64 3.43
CA CYS A 164 -35.36 -4.89 4.25
C CYS A 164 -36.49 -5.36 3.34
N TYR A 165 -37.26 -6.34 3.83
CA TYR A 165 -38.51 -6.77 3.21
C TYR A 165 -39.63 -6.41 4.18
N SER A 166 -40.58 -5.59 3.72
CA SER A 166 -41.79 -5.25 4.46
C SER A 166 -42.96 -5.92 3.74
N GLY A 167 -43.72 -6.73 4.45
CA GLY A 167 -44.97 -7.31 3.96
C GLY A 167 -46.11 -6.86 4.87
N ASP A 168 -47.22 -6.46 4.26
CA ASP A 168 -48.46 -6.14 4.96
C ASP A 168 -49.52 -7.20 4.67
N GLU A 169 -50.26 -7.60 5.70
CA GLU A 169 -51.41 -8.49 5.59
C GLU A 169 -52.70 -7.67 5.79
N LEU A 170 -53.50 -7.52 4.72
CA LEU A 170 -54.77 -6.81 4.74
C LEU A 170 -55.92 -7.81 4.70
N THR A 171 -56.73 -7.85 5.76
CA THR A 171 -57.99 -8.60 5.76
C THR A 171 -59.14 -7.67 5.40
N VAL A 172 -59.81 -7.93 4.27
CA VAL A 172 -60.99 -7.16 3.82
C VAL A 172 -62.26 -7.88 4.26
N TYR A 173 -63.06 -7.22 5.09
CA TYR A 173 -64.36 -7.75 5.52
C TYR A 173 -65.50 -7.35 4.57
N PRO A 174 -66.58 -8.16 4.48
CA PRO A 174 -67.77 -7.80 3.73
C PRO A 174 -68.44 -6.53 4.28
N TYR A 175 -68.95 -5.68 3.39
CA TYR A 175 -69.66 -4.45 3.74
C TYR A 175 -70.99 -4.76 4.48
N THR A 176 -71.12 -4.30 5.72
CA THR A 176 -72.38 -4.27 6.47
C THR A 176 -72.97 -2.86 6.42
N PRO A 177 -74.09 -2.62 5.71
CA PRO A 177 -74.71 -1.30 5.67
C PRO A 177 -75.27 -0.88 7.03
N GLU A 178 -75.18 0.41 7.33
CA GLU A 178 -75.87 1.00 8.49
C GLU A 178 -77.40 0.89 8.34
N LEU A 179 -78.07 0.72 9.47
CA LEU A 179 -79.54 0.63 9.55
C LEU A 179 -80.17 1.90 8.96
N ILE A 180 -80.93 1.71 7.87
CA ILE A 180 -81.73 2.75 7.23
C ILE A 180 -82.85 3.16 8.18
N SER A 181 -82.74 4.33 8.83
CA SER A 181 -83.85 4.92 9.57
C SER A 181 -84.68 5.80 8.62
N VAL A 182 -85.96 5.46 8.43
CA VAL A 182 -86.90 6.27 7.66
C VAL A 182 -87.85 6.97 8.63
N GLY A 183 -87.77 8.30 8.69
CA GLY A 183 -88.73 9.16 9.41
C GLY A 183 -89.53 9.99 8.41
N GLY A 184 -90.85 10.05 8.60
CA GLY A 184 -91.76 10.88 7.79
C GLY A 184 -92.78 11.58 8.69
N PRO A 185 -93.16 12.84 8.39
CA PRO A 185 -94.12 13.60 9.20
C PRO A 185 -95.54 13.02 9.12
N VAL A 186 -96.18 12.86 10.28
CA VAL A 186 -97.57 12.44 10.40
C VAL A 186 -98.48 13.67 10.30
N TYR A 187 -99.35 13.70 9.29
CA TYR A 187 -100.41 14.70 9.19
C TYR A 187 -101.76 14.06 9.55
N SER A 188 -102.43 14.59 10.58
CA SER A 188 -103.77 14.17 11.00
C SER A 188 -104.75 15.30 10.71
N GLY A 189 -105.87 14.99 10.05
CA GLY A 189 -106.94 15.93 9.72
C GLY A 189 -108.30 15.30 10.01
N ALA A 190 -109.23 16.10 10.54
CA ALA A 190 -110.60 15.69 10.85
C ALA A 190 -111.58 16.34 9.88
N ALA A 191 -112.56 15.58 9.40
CA ALA A 191 -113.67 16.06 8.58
C ALA A 191 -115.01 15.66 9.22
N VAL A 192 -115.89 16.64 9.44
CA VAL A 192 -117.25 16.41 9.94
C VAL A 192 -118.15 16.09 8.76
N HIS A 193 -118.75 14.90 8.79
CA HIS A 193 -119.66 14.42 7.77
C HIS A 193 -121.10 14.48 8.31
N LEU A 194 -121.89 15.41 7.77
CA LEU A 194 -123.32 15.55 8.00
C LEU A 194 -124.04 15.14 6.72
N ILE A 195 -124.91 14.14 6.77
CA ILE A 195 -125.87 13.88 5.68
C ILE A 195 -127.25 13.63 6.27
N ASP A 196 -128.19 14.42 5.77
CA ASP A 196 -129.62 14.40 6.02
C ASP A 196 -130.32 13.30 5.22
N LEU A 197 -131.37 12.74 5.83
CA LEU A 197 -132.16 11.63 5.30
C LEU A 197 -133.26 12.14 4.37
N THR A 198 -133.41 11.56 3.18
CA THR A 198 -134.64 11.67 2.39
C THR A 198 -134.99 10.34 1.73
N GLU A 199 -136.10 9.76 2.17
CA GLU A 199 -136.79 8.58 1.63
C GLU A 199 -137.75 9.00 0.50
N VAL A 200 -137.94 8.15 -0.51
CA VAL A 200 -139.25 8.01 -1.20
C VAL A 200 -139.43 6.56 -1.65
N SER A 201 -140.54 5.96 -1.22
CA SER A 201 -140.99 4.59 -1.49
C SER A 201 -141.69 4.40 -2.85
N THR A 202 -141.71 3.16 -3.34
CA THR A 202 -142.97 2.43 -3.64
C THR A 202 -142.76 0.95 -3.36
#